data_AF-A0A2E0T781-F1
#
_entry.id   AF-A0A2E0T781-F1
#
_cell.length_a   1.000
_cell.length_b   1.000
_cell.length_c   1.000
_cell.angle_alpha   90.00
_cell.angle_beta   90.00
_cell.angle_gamma   90.00
#
_symmetry.space_group_name_H-M   'P 1'
#
loop_
_entity.id
_entity.type
_entity.pdbx_description
1 polymer ?
#
loop_
_entity_poly.entity_id
_entity_poly.type
_entity_poly.pdbx_seq_one_letter_code
_entity_poly.pdbx_strand_id
1 'polypeptide(L)'
;MAKQVINRGTNANDGTGDNLRDGANKLNLNFNEIYTAIGNGTTIDGTVKFADDSSTVSTISANGETLKVLGGSAINTTISGNTLTIAADTSSILTATGTATLTNKSINLANNTITGTFAEVNTAVSDATLVDTAASQTLTNKTISADNNTISGIAASSFVLSNGSGNLDGSASAKAIPTGTVVGSSDTQTLTNKTISGADNTITNISSANVTGAFDNTSSGSKIRFNFANVAAFPSETTYEGMFAYDIAQNQAYVADAGGWTKLINENASVGDLSNVNITGVADGNALIWNSAQGRFNPGAAGTDITVQDEGSALSTAMTTMNFVGAGVAATGTGATKTITIAGGITAGSDIDMDGSHLQDAGYVSYRSPDSTITQSLAVTVAAKTSEHSEFGSGSSNGYVINGDQSPHLTLTKGVWKFDQSDASNSTHPLKFYYDRDKNREMSTGVTIAGTPGSAGAHTTITIDDNTPTPLYYQCTAHSYMGHQLDIPTGQQARLNITSATATGNLAGANSGKSFTILSGRSVNDMLVFVNGICMVPTDDYAVSGTTLTFDTAPATGAEIQIRYLG
;
A
#
# COMPACT_ATOMS: atom_id res chain seq x y z
N MET A 1 -133.25 86.69 -34.13
CA MET A 1 -134.71 86.97 -34.11
C MET A 1 -135.30 86.38 -32.85
N ALA A 2 -135.59 87.21 -31.84
CA ALA A 2 -136.29 86.75 -30.64
C ALA A 2 -137.54 85.94 -31.03
N LYS A 3 -137.80 84.83 -30.32
CA LYS A 3 -138.86 83.88 -30.65
C LYS A 3 -140.22 84.56 -30.67
N GLN A 4 -140.69 84.87 -31.88
CA GLN A 4 -142.05 85.33 -32.15
C GLN A 4 -142.97 84.11 -32.18
N VAL A 5 -143.99 84.10 -31.34
CA VAL A 5 -145.14 83.19 -31.48
C VAL A 5 -146.32 84.00 -32.01
N ILE A 6 -147.02 83.44 -33.00
CA ILE A 6 -148.29 83.97 -33.49
C ILE A 6 -149.27 83.90 -32.33
N ASN A 7 -149.70 85.06 -31.82
CA ASN A 7 -150.69 85.11 -30.76
C ASN A 7 -152.04 84.55 -31.30
N ARG A 8 -152.61 83.55 -30.62
CA ARG A 8 -153.74 82.73 -31.12
C ARG A 8 -155.14 83.24 -30.73
N GLY A 9 -155.26 84.07 -29.69
CA GLY A 9 -156.53 84.31 -29.00
C GLY A 9 -157.14 83.03 -28.37
N THR A 10 -158.25 83.05 -27.62
CA THR A 10 -159.37 84.02 -27.48
C THR A 10 -160.28 84.15 -28.72
N ASN A 11 -161.16 83.15 -28.82
CA ASN A 11 -162.53 83.16 -29.36
C ASN A 11 -162.72 83.13 -30.89
N ALA A 12 -163.78 82.45 -31.35
CA ALA A 12 -163.91 81.88 -32.70
C ALA A 12 -165.08 82.45 -33.54
N ASN A 13 -165.14 82.03 -34.81
CA ASN A 13 -166.04 82.49 -35.89
C ASN A 13 -167.54 82.16 -35.68
N ASP A 14 -168.44 82.93 -36.31
CA ASP A 14 -169.91 82.81 -36.59
C ASP A 14 -170.82 81.83 -35.81
N GLY A 15 -170.40 81.40 -34.64
CA GLY A 15 -170.94 80.24 -33.94
C GLY A 15 -170.41 78.88 -34.41
N THR A 16 -170.07 78.65 -35.69
CA THR A 16 -169.90 77.25 -36.19
C THR A 16 -168.91 76.95 -37.33
N GLY A 17 -168.32 77.92 -38.05
CA GLY A 17 -167.26 77.63 -39.02
C GLY A 17 -165.90 77.48 -38.34
N ASP A 18 -165.38 76.25 -38.17
CA ASP A 18 -164.16 76.01 -37.39
C ASP A 18 -162.83 76.12 -38.18
N ASN A 19 -161.80 76.68 -37.52
CA ASN A 19 -161.08 77.80 -38.13
C ASN A 19 -159.58 77.93 -37.75
N LEU A 20 -158.93 78.91 -38.41
CA LEU A 20 -157.51 79.35 -38.40
C LEU A 20 -156.66 79.15 -37.11
N ARG A 21 -157.26 79.12 -35.92
CA ARG A 21 -156.57 79.07 -34.61
C ARG A 21 -155.67 77.86 -34.42
N ASP A 22 -156.02 76.72 -35.01
CA ASP A 22 -155.20 75.50 -34.88
C ASP A 22 -154.08 75.42 -35.91
N GLY A 23 -154.23 76.09 -37.05
CA GLY A 23 -153.12 76.39 -37.95
C GLY A 23 -152.05 77.26 -37.26
N ALA A 24 -152.48 78.31 -36.55
CA ALA A 24 -151.59 79.15 -35.76
C ALA A 24 -150.88 78.40 -34.61
N ASN A 25 -151.48 77.33 -34.05
CA ASN A 25 -150.79 76.48 -33.07
C ASN A 25 -149.64 75.69 -33.69
N LYS A 26 -149.89 75.09 -34.86
CA LYS A 26 -148.89 74.29 -35.58
C LYS A 26 -147.69 75.15 -35.98
N LEU A 27 -147.94 76.40 -36.42
CA LEU A 27 -146.88 77.38 -36.68
C LEU A 27 -146.06 77.71 -35.42
N ASN A 28 -146.71 77.92 -34.27
CA ASN A 28 -145.99 78.16 -33.01
C ASN A 28 -145.14 76.98 -32.54
N LEU A 29 -145.61 75.74 -32.74
CA LEU A 29 -144.84 74.54 -32.42
C LEU A 29 -143.65 74.40 -33.37
N ASN A 30 -143.83 74.67 -34.67
CA ASN A 30 -142.74 74.69 -35.63
C ASN A 30 -141.70 75.79 -35.30
N PHE A 31 -142.14 76.97 -34.85
CA PHE A 31 -141.22 77.99 -34.31
C PHE A 31 -140.50 77.53 -33.04
N ASN A 32 -141.15 76.80 -32.12
CA ASN A 32 -140.46 76.20 -30.96
C ASN A 32 -139.31 75.30 -31.42
N GLU A 33 -139.60 74.36 -32.31
CA GLU A 33 -138.63 73.40 -32.86
C GLU A 33 -137.44 74.11 -33.51
N ILE A 34 -137.70 75.07 -34.40
CA ILE A 34 -136.67 75.88 -35.06
C ILE A 34 -135.82 76.63 -34.02
N TYR A 35 -136.45 77.42 -33.14
CA TYR A 35 -135.70 78.23 -32.17
C TYR A 35 -134.97 77.42 -31.09
N THR A 36 -135.36 76.16 -30.84
CA THR A 36 -134.59 75.23 -29.99
C THR A 36 -133.42 74.60 -30.76
N ALA A 37 -133.57 74.34 -32.06
CA ALA A 37 -132.51 73.73 -32.89
C ALA A 37 -131.42 74.71 -33.35
N ILE A 38 -131.77 75.99 -33.60
CA ILE A 38 -130.83 77.02 -34.12
C ILE A 38 -130.63 78.21 -33.18
N GLY A 39 -131.31 78.24 -32.04
CA GLY A 39 -131.27 79.33 -31.06
C GLY A 39 -132.27 80.45 -31.35
N ASN A 40 -132.64 81.20 -30.30
CA ASN A 40 -133.62 82.29 -30.35
C ASN A 40 -133.10 83.59 -30.98
N GLY A 41 -131.92 83.55 -31.61
CA GLY A 41 -131.29 84.63 -32.37
C GLY A 41 -131.16 85.97 -31.64
N THR A 42 -131.15 85.97 -30.31
CA THR A 42 -130.13 86.68 -29.52
C THR A 42 -128.90 85.79 -29.27
N THR A 43 -129.11 84.47 -29.26
CA THR A 43 -128.05 83.44 -29.32
C THR A 43 -128.32 82.54 -30.52
N ILE A 44 -127.27 82.17 -31.26
CA ILE A 44 -127.33 81.11 -32.29
C ILE A 44 -126.58 79.91 -31.72
N ASP A 45 -127.29 78.84 -31.40
CA ASP A 45 -126.73 77.64 -30.77
C ASP A 45 -126.30 76.57 -31.80
N GLY A 46 -126.20 76.96 -33.07
CA GLY A 46 -125.62 76.13 -34.12
C GLY A 46 -124.16 75.80 -33.82
N THR A 47 -123.81 74.52 -33.90
CA THR A 47 -122.43 74.04 -33.75
C THR A 47 -121.95 73.36 -35.03
N VAL A 48 -120.66 73.46 -35.32
CA VAL A 48 -120.01 72.70 -36.40
C VAL A 48 -119.02 71.74 -35.77
N LYS A 49 -119.03 70.48 -36.22
CA LYS A 49 -118.15 69.43 -35.72
C LYS A 49 -117.08 69.11 -36.74
N PHE A 50 -115.83 69.11 -36.30
CA PHE A 50 -114.67 68.72 -37.09
C PHE A 50 -114.03 67.50 -36.42
N ALA A 51 -113.85 66.42 -37.18
CA ALA A 51 -113.07 65.26 -36.75
C ALA A 51 -111.67 65.35 -37.35
N ASP A 52 -110.65 64.93 -36.59
CA ASP A 52 -109.35 64.60 -37.16
C ASP A 52 -109.32 63.14 -37.66
N ASP A 53 -108.24 62.76 -38.33
CA ASP A 53 -108.02 61.39 -38.84
C ASP A 53 -107.89 60.34 -37.71
N SER A 54 -107.74 60.78 -36.45
CA SER A 54 -107.79 59.92 -35.26
C SER A 54 -109.21 59.71 -34.71
N SER A 55 -110.23 60.27 -35.39
CA SER A 55 -111.65 60.31 -34.99
C SER A 55 -111.96 61.17 -33.75
N THR A 56 -111.05 62.04 -33.33
CA THR A 56 -111.30 62.99 -32.23
C THR A 56 -112.13 64.16 -32.76
N VAL A 57 -113.31 64.42 -32.17
CA VAL A 57 -114.25 65.43 -32.67
C VAL A 57 -114.22 66.71 -31.82
N SER A 58 -113.70 67.80 -32.38
CA SER A 58 -113.92 69.15 -31.85
C SER A 58 -115.30 69.66 -32.28
N THR A 59 -116.10 70.09 -31.31
CA THR A 59 -117.36 70.81 -31.57
C THR A 59 -117.10 72.29 -31.34
N ILE A 60 -117.29 73.11 -32.37
CA ILE A 60 -117.07 74.56 -32.35
C ILE A 60 -118.42 75.27 -32.40
N SER A 61 -118.66 76.18 -31.48
CA SER A 61 -119.84 77.05 -31.45
C SER A 61 -119.78 78.12 -32.54
N ALA A 62 -120.87 78.29 -33.29
CA ALA A 62 -121.01 79.41 -34.22
C ALA A 62 -121.07 80.77 -33.51
N ASN A 63 -121.22 80.80 -32.18
CA ASN A 63 -121.24 82.00 -31.36
C ASN A 63 -119.85 82.40 -30.83
N GLY A 64 -118.87 82.53 -31.74
CA GLY A 64 -117.59 83.21 -31.49
C GLY A 64 -116.37 82.35 -31.20
N GLU A 65 -116.46 81.01 -31.22
CA GLU A 65 -115.28 80.14 -31.13
C GLU A 65 -114.54 80.05 -32.48
N THR A 66 -113.24 79.77 -32.45
CA THR A 66 -112.42 79.65 -33.68
C THR A 66 -111.51 78.42 -33.65
N LEU A 67 -111.53 77.65 -34.74
CA LEU A 67 -110.58 76.57 -34.98
C LEU A 67 -109.25 77.14 -35.48
N LYS A 68 -108.13 76.68 -34.92
CA LYS A 68 -106.77 77.03 -35.38
C LYS A 68 -106.08 75.80 -35.97
N VAL A 69 -105.49 75.97 -37.14
CA VAL A 69 -104.59 74.99 -37.77
C VAL A 69 -103.20 75.59 -37.77
N LEU A 70 -102.21 74.87 -37.20
CA LEU A 70 -100.84 75.35 -37.04
C LEU A 70 -99.87 74.51 -37.87
N GLY A 71 -99.01 75.18 -38.63
CA GLY A 71 -97.90 74.58 -39.37
C GLY A 71 -96.67 74.32 -38.49
N GLY A 72 -95.95 73.22 -38.79
CA GLY A 72 -94.66 72.89 -38.19
C GLY A 72 -93.47 73.36 -39.06
N SER A 73 -92.23 73.10 -38.62
CA SER A 73 -91.01 73.64 -39.26
C SER A 73 -90.77 73.26 -40.74
N ALA A 74 -91.54 72.34 -41.31
CA ALA A 74 -91.48 71.95 -42.72
C ALA A 74 -92.84 72.07 -43.45
N ILE A 75 -93.89 72.53 -42.78
CA ILE A 75 -95.26 72.65 -43.31
C ILE A 75 -95.82 74.02 -42.97
N ASN A 76 -96.01 74.86 -43.99
CA ASN A 76 -96.61 76.18 -43.87
C ASN A 76 -98.13 76.10 -44.03
N THR A 77 -98.87 76.75 -43.13
CA THR A 77 -100.34 76.81 -43.13
C THR A 77 -100.79 78.27 -43.27
N THR A 78 -101.61 78.58 -44.27
CA THR A 78 -102.13 79.93 -44.52
C THR A 78 -103.62 79.91 -44.82
N ILE A 79 -104.35 80.93 -44.36
CA ILE A 79 -105.76 81.15 -44.71
C ILE A 79 -105.83 82.47 -45.48
N SER A 80 -106.49 82.46 -46.64
CA SER A 80 -106.76 83.65 -47.43
C SER A 80 -108.20 83.60 -47.94
N GLY A 81 -109.01 84.58 -47.54
CA GLY A 81 -110.46 84.56 -47.77
C GLY A 81 -111.10 83.30 -47.17
N ASN A 82 -111.65 82.44 -48.03
CA ASN A 82 -112.33 81.20 -47.65
C ASN A 82 -111.48 79.93 -47.88
N THR A 83 -110.21 80.06 -48.29
CA THR A 83 -109.33 78.91 -48.58
C THR A 83 -108.26 78.75 -47.50
N LEU A 84 -108.16 77.54 -46.94
CA LEU A 84 -107.03 77.08 -46.13
C LEU A 84 -106.05 76.33 -47.04
N THR A 85 -104.80 76.74 -47.04
CA THR A 85 -103.69 76.08 -47.74
C THR A 85 -102.72 75.48 -46.72
N ILE A 86 -102.33 74.23 -46.95
CA ILE A 86 -101.31 73.51 -46.18
C ILE A 86 -100.27 73.02 -47.19
N ALA A 87 -99.02 73.49 -47.10
CA ALA A 87 -97.98 73.24 -48.09
C ALA A 87 -96.62 72.97 -47.46
N ALA A 88 -95.82 72.10 -48.08
CA ALA A 88 -94.47 71.79 -47.60
C ALA A 88 -93.45 72.88 -47.97
N ASP A 89 -92.51 73.15 -47.07
CA ASP A 89 -91.38 74.04 -47.33
C ASP A 89 -90.24 73.27 -48.01
N THR A 90 -90.17 73.40 -49.35
CA THR A 90 -89.17 72.73 -50.20
C THR A 90 -87.73 73.19 -49.96
N SER A 91 -87.48 74.23 -49.16
CA SER A 91 -86.12 74.60 -48.74
C SER A 91 -85.60 73.76 -47.57
N SER A 92 -86.51 73.11 -46.83
CA SER A 92 -86.22 72.32 -45.63
C SER A 92 -86.16 70.80 -45.86
N ILE A 93 -86.59 70.33 -47.04
CA ILE A 93 -86.70 68.92 -47.40
C ILE A 93 -85.95 68.60 -48.70
N LEU A 94 -85.40 67.39 -48.79
CA LEU A 94 -84.82 66.88 -50.03
C LEU A 94 -85.92 66.21 -50.87
N THR A 95 -86.07 66.61 -52.13
CA THR A 95 -87.13 66.10 -53.03
C THR A 95 -86.54 65.23 -54.14
N ALA A 96 -87.36 64.32 -54.69
CA ALA A 96 -86.90 63.28 -55.63
C ALA A 96 -86.31 63.81 -56.96
N THR A 97 -86.51 65.09 -57.29
CA THR A 97 -86.06 65.72 -58.53
C THR A 97 -85.30 67.03 -58.30
N GLY A 98 -84.97 67.37 -57.06
CA GLY A 98 -84.30 68.62 -56.69
C GLY A 98 -82.82 68.41 -56.36
N THR A 99 -81.96 69.29 -56.87
CA THR A 99 -80.56 69.39 -56.42
C THR A 99 -80.51 70.16 -55.09
N ALA A 100 -79.76 69.66 -54.10
CA ALA A 100 -79.51 70.39 -52.85
C ALA A 100 -78.07 70.20 -52.35
N THR A 101 -77.55 71.22 -51.68
CA THR A 101 -76.23 71.19 -51.04
C THR A 101 -76.36 70.78 -49.57
N LEU A 102 -75.81 69.63 -49.20
CA LEU A 102 -75.84 69.12 -47.82
C LEU A 102 -74.67 69.66 -46.98
N THR A 103 -74.73 70.94 -46.61
CA THR A 103 -73.68 71.58 -45.79
C THR A 103 -73.65 71.01 -44.36
N ASN A 104 -72.47 70.55 -43.91
CA ASN A 104 -72.21 70.01 -42.57
C ASN A 104 -73.17 68.88 -42.15
N LYS A 105 -73.56 68.02 -43.09
CA LYS A 105 -74.34 66.80 -42.82
C LYS A 105 -73.48 65.56 -43.07
N SER A 106 -73.58 64.58 -42.17
CA SER A 106 -72.97 63.26 -42.36
C SER A 106 -73.90 62.38 -43.18
N ILE A 107 -73.42 61.85 -44.30
CA ILE A 107 -74.11 60.81 -45.08
C ILE A 107 -73.52 59.46 -44.65
N ASN A 108 -74.33 58.59 -44.04
CA ASN A 108 -73.89 57.25 -43.67
C ASN A 108 -74.00 56.30 -44.88
N LEU A 109 -72.85 55.91 -45.44
CA LEU A 109 -72.76 55.05 -46.62
C LEU A 109 -73.18 53.59 -46.37
N ALA A 110 -73.28 53.14 -45.10
CA ALA A 110 -73.80 51.79 -44.81
C ALA A 110 -75.26 51.60 -45.27
N ASN A 111 -76.04 52.69 -45.32
CA ASN A 111 -77.44 52.70 -45.72
C ASN A 111 -77.71 53.54 -46.98
N ASN A 112 -76.66 54.07 -47.64
CA ASN A 112 -76.78 54.93 -48.81
C ASN A 112 -75.76 54.53 -49.88
N THR A 113 -76.24 54.20 -51.08
CA THR A 113 -75.37 53.91 -52.22
C THR A 113 -75.04 55.19 -52.97
N ILE A 114 -73.74 55.49 -53.14
CA ILE A 114 -73.27 56.49 -54.11
C ILE A 114 -72.84 55.74 -55.37
N THR A 115 -73.50 56.02 -56.49
CA THR A 115 -73.23 55.39 -57.79
C THR A 115 -72.52 56.36 -58.73
N GLY A 116 -71.44 55.90 -59.36
CA GLY A 116 -70.68 56.62 -60.38
C GLY A 116 -69.54 55.75 -60.90
N THR A 117 -68.84 56.20 -61.95
CA THR A 117 -67.61 55.55 -62.41
C THR A 117 -66.45 55.88 -61.46
N PHE A 118 -65.40 55.04 -61.47
CA PHE A 118 -64.20 55.31 -60.67
C PHE A 118 -63.55 56.66 -61.02
N ALA A 119 -63.63 57.10 -62.28
CA ALA A 119 -63.13 58.41 -62.71
C ALA A 119 -63.95 59.57 -62.10
N GLU A 120 -65.28 59.46 -62.05
CA GLU A 120 -66.14 60.49 -61.44
C GLU A 120 -65.94 60.56 -59.93
N VAL A 121 -65.86 59.41 -59.25
CA VAL A 121 -65.60 59.33 -57.80
C VAL A 121 -64.20 59.85 -57.46
N ASN A 122 -63.17 59.48 -58.23
CA ASN A 122 -61.81 59.99 -58.03
C ASN A 122 -61.71 61.49 -58.34
N THR A 123 -62.53 62.03 -59.25
CA THR A 123 -62.60 63.50 -59.50
C THR A 123 -63.29 64.24 -58.34
N ALA A 124 -64.20 63.58 -57.62
CA ALA A 124 -64.86 64.15 -56.45
C ALA A 124 -63.96 64.19 -55.19
N VAL A 125 -62.85 63.45 -55.18
CA VAL A 125 -61.83 63.51 -54.12
C VAL A 125 -60.77 64.55 -54.50
N SER A 126 -60.68 65.64 -53.73
CA SER A 126 -59.87 66.81 -54.10
C SER A 126 -58.40 66.75 -53.67
N ASP A 127 -58.06 65.88 -52.72
CA ASP A 127 -56.77 65.86 -52.01
C ASP A 127 -56.00 64.53 -52.10
N ALA A 128 -56.59 63.50 -52.71
CA ALA A 128 -55.98 62.19 -52.88
C ALA A 128 -56.35 61.56 -54.23
N THR A 129 -55.50 60.65 -54.72
CA THR A 129 -55.80 59.78 -55.86
C THR A 129 -56.14 58.39 -55.33
N LEU A 130 -57.34 57.90 -55.63
CA LEU A 130 -57.75 56.52 -55.39
C LEU A 130 -57.03 55.59 -56.37
N VAL A 131 -56.65 54.40 -55.91
CA VAL A 131 -55.99 53.37 -56.72
C VAL A 131 -56.92 52.15 -56.84
N ASP A 132 -57.10 51.65 -58.06
CA ASP A 132 -57.86 50.43 -58.31
C ASP A 132 -57.05 49.19 -57.91
N THR A 133 -57.65 48.33 -57.08
CA THR A 133 -57.08 47.06 -56.63
C THR A 133 -57.06 45.96 -57.69
N ALA A 134 -57.83 46.09 -58.78
CA ALA A 134 -57.91 45.10 -59.86
C ALA A 134 -56.95 45.38 -61.03
N ALA A 135 -56.52 46.63 -61.21
CA ALA A 135 -55.63 47.04 -62.29
C ALA A 135 -54.13 46.92 -61.92
N SER A 136 -53.30 46.55 -62.90
CA SER A 136 -51.84 46.60 -62.76
C SER A 136 -51.35 48.03 -62.62
N GLN A 137 -50.50 48.28 -61.62
CA GLN A 137 -49.97 49.62 -61.31
C GLN A 137 -48.52 49.77 -61.78
N THR A 138 -48.23 50.82 -62.56
CA THR A 138 -46.86 51.14 -63.01
C THR A 138 -46.23 52.17 -62.07
N LEU A 139 -45.20 51.77 -61.33
CA LEU A 139 -44.51 52.63 -60.36
C LEU A 139 -43.21 53.23 -60.95
N THR A 140 -43.31 54.40 -61.57
CA THR A 140 -42.15 55.11 -62.14
C THR A 140 -41.50 56.05 -61.11
N ASN A 141 -40.20 55.90 -60.87
CA ASN A 141 -39.40 56.71 -59.92
C ASN A 141 -40.01 56.80 -58.51
N LYS A 142 -40.58 55.69 -58.01
CA LYS A 142 -41.07 55.56 -56.63
C LYS A 142 -40.21 54.59 -55.84
N THR A 143 -39.92 54.95 -54.59
CA THR A 143 -39.24 54.05 -53.65
C THR A 143 -40.23 53.02 -53.12
N ILE A 144 -39.93 51.73 -53.30
CA ILE A 144 -40.62 50.64 -52.62
C ILE A 144 -39.77 50.27 -51.40
N SER A 145 -40.28 50.51 -50.19
CA SER A 145 -39.63 50.04 -48.95
C SER A 145 -39.91 48.54 -48.77
N ALA A 146 -38.86 47.71 -48.85
CA ALA A 146 -38.99 46.26 -48.66
C ALA A 146 -39.44 45.88 -47.24
N ASP A 147 -39.07 46.69 -46.22
CA ASP A 147 -39.43 46.44 -44.83
C ASP A 147 -40.96 46.41 -44.59
N ASN A 148 -41.70 47.14 -45.42
CA ASN A 148 -43.17 47.25 -45.37
C ASN A 148 -43.87 46.55 -46.54
N ASN A 149 -43.16 45.86 -47.44
CA ASN A 149 -43.74 45.24 -48.65
C ASN A 149 -43.13 43.87 -48.95
N THR A 150 -43.96 42.83 -49.10
CA THR A 150 -43.50 41.51 -49.55
C THR A 150 -43.24 41.51 -51.06
N ILE A 151 -41.97 41.71 -51.44
CA ILE A 151 -41.53 41.62 -52.84
C ILE A 151 -41.12 40.17 -53.14
N SER A 152 -41.94 39.43 -53.89
CA SER A 152 -41.72 38.01 -54.22
C SER A 152 -41.69 37.78 -55.73
N GLY A 153 -41.11 36.65 -56.17
CA GLY A 153 -41.05 36.27 -57.58
C GLY A 153 -39.94 36.92 -58.41
N ILE A 154 -39.05 37.73 -57.81
CA ILE A 154 -37.88 38.29 -58.51
C ILE A 154 -36.79 37.21 -58.61
N ALA A 155 -36.41 36.85 -59.83
CA ALA A 155 -35.26 35.97 -60.07
C ALA A 155 -33.95 36.68 -59.70
N ALA A 156 -32.96 35.96 -59.19
CA ALA A 156 -31.66 36.54 -58.83
C ALA A 156 -30.95 37.24 -60.02
N SER A 157 -31.21 36.76 -61.24
CA SER A 157 -30.73 37.37 -62.51
C SER A 157 -31.41 38.69 -62.88
N SER A 158 -32.51 39.07 -62.24
CA SER A 158 -33.26 40.30 -62.51
C SER A 158 -32.82 41.49 -61.64
N PHE A 159 -31.90 41.28 -60.69
CA PHE A 159 -31.31 42.37 -59.89
C PHE A 159 -30.20 43.08 -60.67
N VAL A 160 -30.54 44.19 -61.33
CA VAL A 160 -29.56 45.11 -61.92
C VAL A 160 -29.19 46.19 -60.89
N LEU A 161 -28.09 45.98 -60.16
CA LEU A 161 -27.52 47.01 -59.29
C LEU A 161 -26.59 47.92 -60.10
N SER A 162 -27.09 49.05 -60.56
CA SER A 162 -26.24 50.17 -61.00
C SER A 162 -25.83 51.02 -59.79
N ASN A 163 -24.54 51.04 -59.44
CA ASN A 163 -24.02 52.13 -58.63
C ASN A 163 -23.73 53.36 -59.52
N GLY A 164 -23.59 54.54 -58.92
CA GLY A 164 -23.63 55.86 -59.58
C GLY A 164 -22.47 56.20 -60.54
N SER A 165 -21.73 55.23 -61.04
CA SER A 165 -20.60 55.42 -61.98
C SER A 165 -20.73 54.61 -63.28
N GLY A 166 -21.73 53.73 -63.40
CA GLY A 166 -22.18 53.20 -64.70
C GLY A 166 -21.27 52.19 -65.43
N ASN A 167 -20.31 51.55 -64.76
CA ASN A 167 -19.52 50.47 -65.37
C ASN A 167 -19.93 49.10 -64.81
N LEU A 168 -20.02 48.08 -65.69
CA LEU A 168 -20.27 46.67 -65.35
C LEU A 168 -18.96 45.89 -65.46
N ASP A 169 -18.31 45.58 -64.33
CA ASP A 169 -17.10 44.76 -64.34
C ASP A 169 -17.42 43.25 -64.24
N GLY A 170 -17.32 42.57 -65.37
CA GLY A 170 -17.41 41.11 -65.48
C GLY A 170 -16.17 40.34 -64.98
N SER A 171 -15.19 41.00 -64.37
CA SER A 171 -13.97 40.39 -63.81
C SER A 171 -14.20 39.69 -62.45
N ALA A 172 -15.38 39.86 -61.82
CA ALA A 172 -15.73 39.21 -60.56
C ALA A 172 -16.04 37.70 -60.68
N SER A 173 -15.05 36.90 -61.13
CA SER A 173 -14.96 35.48 -60.74
C SER A 173 -14.74 35.31 -59.23
N ALA A 174 -14.43 36.40 -58.53
CA ALA A 174 -14.61 36.51 -57.09
C ALA A 174 -16.10 36.60 -56.75
N LYS A 175 -16.63 35.48 -56.25
CA LYS A 175 -17.89 35.38 -55.50
C LYS A 175 -17.84 36.38 -54.32
N ALA A 176 -18.32 37.61 -54.53
CA ALA A 176 -18.38 38.66 -53.51
C ALA A 176 -19.51 38.39 -52.49
N ILE A 177 -19.37 37.26 -51.80
CA ILE A 177 -20.03 37.02 -50.50
C ILE A 177 -19.46 38.08 -49.53
N PRO A 178 -20.30 38.71 -48.69
CA PRO A 178 -19.83 39.68 -47.70
C PRO A 178 -18.76 39.09 -46.77
N THR A 179 -17.96 39.96 -46.13
CA THR A 179 -16.88 39.60 -45.19
C THR A 179 -17.31 38.49 -44.22
N GLY A 180 -16.79 37.28 -44.44
CA GLY A 180 -17.24 36.05 -43.78
C GLY A 180 -16.68 34.80 -44.46
N THR A 181 -17.01 33.61 -43.92
CA THR A 181 -16.44 32.33 -44.37
C THR A 181 -16.88 31.98 -45.80
N VAL A 182 -15.91 31.86 -46.73
CA VAL A 182 -16.17 31.65 -48.17
C VAL A 182 -16.53 30.20 -48.51
N VAL A 183 -16.13 29.26 -47.65
CA VAL A 183 -16.59 27.86 -47.65
C VAL A 183 -17.75 27.70 -46.66
N GLY A 184 -18.79 26.95 -47.03
CA GLY A 184 -19.92 26.68 -46.13
C GLY A 184 -19.45 25.88 -44.91
N SER A 185 -19.95 26.22 -43.73
CA SER A 185 -19.64 25.50 -42.48
C SER A 185 -20.46 24.22 -42.27
N SER A 186 -21.45 23.96 -43.13
CA SER A 186 -22.36 22.80 -43.09
C SER A 186 -22.06 21.73 -44.14
N ASP A 187 -21.30 22.05 -45.19
CA ASP A 187 -21.25 21.27 -46.43
C ASP A 187 -19.83 20.77 -46.73
N THR A 188 -19.70 19.62 -47.39
CA THR A 188 -18.38 19.07 -47.77
C THR A 188 -17.86 19.75 -49.03
N GLN A 189 -16.62 20.27 -48.98
CA GLN A 189 -16.01 21.04 -50.06
C GLN A 189 -14.81 20.30 -50.67
N THR A 190 -14.76 20.21 -52.00
CA THR A 190 -13.63 19.63 -52.75
C THR A 190 -12.79 20.73 -53.41
N LEU A 191 -11.50 20.81 -53.09
CA LEU A 191 -10.58 21.86 -53.57
C LEU A 191 -9.53 21.29 -54.53
N THR A 192 -9.85 21.22 -55.83
CA THR A 192 -8.94 20.70 -56.85
C THR A 192 -7.99 21.78 -57.39
N ASN A 193 -6.70 21.45 -57.51
CA ASN A 193 -5.64 22.29 -58.09
C ASN A 193 -5.61 23.71 -57.46
N LYS A 194 -5.35 23.77 -56.15
CA LYS A 194 -5.23 25.00 -55.36
C LYS A 194 -3.95 24.97 -54.54
N THR A 195 -3.21 26.08 -54.54
CA THR A 195 -2.04 26.27 -53.70
C THR A 195 -2.46 26.89 -52.37
N ILE A 196 -2.06 26.27 -51.26
CA ILE A 196 -2.15 26.87 -49.92
C ILE A 196 -0.76 27.41 -49.60
N SER A 197 -0.59 28.73 -49.66
CA SER A 197 0.70 29.41 -49.49
C SER A 197 0.62 30.55 -48.48
N GLY A 198 1.66 30.71 -47.65
CA GLY A 198 1.73 31.71 -46.58
C GLY A 198 1.93 31.05 -45.21
N ALA A 199 2.63 31.74 -44.31
CA ALA A 199 3.03 31.19 -43.01
C ALA A 199 1.85 30.98 -42.04
N ASP A 200 0.75 31.72 -42.23
CA ASP A 200 -0.39 31.75 -41.29
C ASP A 200 -1.49 30.72 -41.61
N ASN A 201 -1.26 29.83 -42.57
CA ASN A 201 -2.24 28.79 -42.93
C ASN A 201 -2.26 27.65 -41.92
N THR A 202 -3.36 27.55 -41.15
CA THR A 202 -3.58 26.44 -40.22
C THR A 202 -4.59 25.44 -40.80
N ILE A 203 -4.13 24.25 -41.18
CA ILE A 203 -5.01 23.16 -41.61
C ILE A 203 -5.10 22.11 -40.49
N THR A 204 -6.31 21.88 -39.97
CA THR A 204 -6.57 20.90 -38.91
C THR A 204 -7.47 19.78 -39.42
N ASN A 205 -7.53 18.66 -38.69
CA ASN A 205 -8.44 17.53 -38.95
C ASN A 205 -8.30 16.85 -40.34
N ILE A 206 -7.14 16.95 -41.00
CA ILE A 206 -6.84 16.09 -42.15
C ILE A 206 -6.63 14.65 -41.63
N SER A 207 -7.45 13.71 -42.11
CA SER A 207 -7.20 12.27 -41.91
C SER A 207 -5.92 11.86 -42.64
N SER A 208 -5.02 11.12 -41.97
CA SER A 208 -3.75 10.65 -42.56
C SER A 208 -3.92 9.88 -43.87
N ALA A 209 -5.08 9.24 -44.10
CA ALA A 209 -5.39 8.55 -45.36
C ALA A 209 -5.47 9.48 -46.58
N ASN A 210 -5.63 10.80 -46.37
CA ASN A 210 -5.81 11.81 -47.41
C ASN A 210 -4.52 12.60 -47.72
N VAL A 211 -3.39 12.24 -47.10
CA VAL A 211 -2.07 12.84 -47.39
C VAL A 211 -1.21 11.80 -48.10
N THR A 212 -1.04 11.96 -49.41
CA THR A 212 -0.26 11.02 -50.24
C THR A 212 0.92 11.73 -50.90
N GLY A 213 2.14 11.36 -50.52
CA GLY A 213 3.39 11.85 -51.10
C GLY A 213 4.30 12.56 -50.09
N ALA A 214 5.58 12.15 -50.04
CA ALA A 214 6.70 12.69 -49.25
C ALA A 214 6.56 12.80 -47.70
N PHE A 215 5.35 12.81 -47.15
CA PHE A 215 5.08 12.88 -45.70
C PHE A 215 4.03 11.86 -45.29
N ASP A 216 4.46 10.76 -44.67
CA ASP A 216 3.57 9.86 -43.90
C ASP A 216 3.52 10.37 -42.45
N ASN A 217 2.43 11.06 -42.07
CA ASN A 217 2.31 11.71 -40.76
C ASN A 217 1.04 11.28 -40.00
N THR A 218 1.24 10.87 -38.75
CA THR A 218 0.22 10.38 -37.83
C THR A 218 0.22 11.17 -36.51
N SER A 219 -0.06 12.48 -36.60
CA SER A 219 -0.29 13.41 -35.46
C SER A 219 0.93 13.64 -34.53
N SER A 220 0.71 14.26 -33.36
CA SER A 220 1.74 14.46 -32.32
C SER A 220 2.19 13.12 -31.74
N GLY A 221 3.10 12.49 -32.46
CA GLY A 221 3.27 11.04 -32.48
C GLY A 221 3.57 10.55 -33.90
N SER A 222 4.27 11.36 -34.71
CA SER A 222 4.56 11.14 -36.13
C SER A 222 5.42 9.89 -36.33
N LYS A 223 4.77 8.73 -36.41
CA LYS A 223 5.42 7.44 -36.67
C LYS A 223 5.64 7.28 -38.17
N ILE A 224 6.67 7.92 -38.71
CA ILE A 224 7.19 7.57 -40.05
C ILE A 224 7.69 6.13 -39.94
N ARG A 225 6.97 5.18 -40.54
CA ARG A 225 7.29 3.75 -40.45
C ARG A 225 8.19 3.35 -41.60
N PHE A 226 9.48 3.18 -41.31
CA PHE A 226 10.45 2.61 -42.25
C PHE A 226 10.36 1.08 -42.31
N ASN A 227 9.14 0.55 -42.44
CA ASN A 227 8.85 -0.88 -42.41
C ASN A 227 8.98 -1.47 -43.82
N PHE A 228 9.85 -2.47 -43.99
CA PHE A 228 10.04 -3.18 -45.25
C PHE A 228 9.79 -4.68 -45.05
N ALA A 229 9.38 -5.36 -46.12
CA ALA A 229 9.00 -6.78 -46.10
C ALA A 229 10.14 -7.72 -45.66
N ASN A 230 11.38 -7.33 -45.92
CA ASN A 230 12.63 -7.98 -45.49
C ASN A 230 13.82 -7.07 -45.86
N VAL A 231 15.03 -7.40 -45.42
CA VAL A 231 16.29 -6.70 -45.80
C VAL A 231 16.45 -6.51 -47.32
N ALA A 232 16.04 -7.47 -48.16
CA ALA A 232 16.16 -7.35 -49.62
C ALA A 232 15.14 -6.37 -50.25
N ALA A 233 14.17 -5.89 -49.47
CA ALA A 233 13.25 -4.82 -49.84
C ALA A 233 13.68 -3.43 -49.31
N PHE A 234 14.82 -3.33 -48.62
CA PHE A 234 15.40 -2.04 -48.24
C PHE A 234 15.85 -1.24 -49.47
N PRO A 235 15.79 0.10 -49.43
CA PRO A 235 16.36 0.94 -50.49
C PRO A 235 17.90 0.87 -50.48
N SER A 236 18.53 1.34 -51.54
CA SER A 236 20.00 1.31 -51.65
C SER A 236 20.65 2.13 -50.54
N GLU A 237 21.42 1.46 -49.68
CA GLU A 237 22.13 2.04 -48.53
C GLU A 237 23.04 3.21 -48.93
N THR A 238 23.67 3.14 -50.11
CA THR A 238 24.54 4.21 -50.65
C THR A 238 23.79 5.47 -51.07
N THR A 239 22.47 5.39 -51.30
CA THR A 239 21.61 6.53 -51.63
C THR A 239 20.99 7.16 -50.37
N TYR A 240 20.91 6.39 -49.29
CA TYR A 240 20.21 6.72 -48.05
C TYR A 240 21.07 6.45 -46.82
N GLU A 241 22.35 6.85 -46.84
CA GLU A 241 23.27 6.68 -45.72
C GLU A 241 22.69 7.28 -44.41
N GLY A 242 22.80 6.54 -43.31
CA GLY A 242 22.21 6.91 -42.01
C GLY A 242 20.69 6.68 -41.89
N MET A 243 20.01 6.20 -42.94
CA MET A 243 18.59 5.86 -42.88
C MET A 243 18.33 4.69 -41.91
N PHE A 244 17.29 4.80 -41.10
CA PHE A 244 16.74 3.70 -40.31
C PHE A 244 15.79 2.85 -41.16
N ALA A 245 15.85 1.53 -41.01
CA ALA A 245 14.91 0.59 -41.62
C ALA A 245 14.50 -0.52 -40.63
N TYR A 246 13.31 -1.08 -40.81
CA TYR A 246 12.77 -2.15 -39.98
C TYR A 246 12.28 -3.32 -40.85
N ASP A 247 12.92 -4.48 -40.70
CA ASP A 247 12.52 -5.74 -41.31
C ASP A 247 11.33 -6.32 -40.52
N ILE A 248 10.15 -6.34 -41.13
CA ILE A 248 8.91 -6.85 -40.51
C ILE A 248 8.80 -8.38 -40.52
N ALA A 249 9.60 -9.09 -41.32
CA ALA A 249 9.60 -10.55 -41.35
C ALA A 249 10.48 -11.13 -40.22
N GLN A 250 11.53 -10.41 -39.82
CA GLN A 250 12.45 -10.83 -38.75
C GLN A 250 12.31 -10.00 -37.46
N ASN A 251 11.46 -8.96 -37.45
CA ASN A 251 11.29 -8.01 -36.35
C ASN A 251 12.59 -7.26 -35.96
N GLN A 252 13.49 -7.02 -36.93
CA GLN A 252 14.83 -6.45 -36.70
C GLN A 252 14.94 -5.01 -37.23
N ALA A 253 15.69 -4.18 -36.49
CA ALA A 253 16.00 -2.81 -36.89
C ALA A 253 17.42 -2.74 -37.52
N TYR A 254 17.58 -1.85 -38.49
CA TYR A 254 18.83 -1.64 -39.22
C TYR A 254 19.09 -0.15 -39.44
N VAL A 255 20.36 0.20 -39.65
CA VAL A 255 20.80 1.50 -40.17
C VAL A 255 21.64 1.29 -41.44
N ALA A 256 21.45 2.15 -42.43
CA ALA A 256 22.27 2.17 -43.64
C ALA A 256 23.65 2.76 -43.35
N ASP A 257 24.69 2.04 -43.72
CA ASP A 257 26.08 2.50 -43.80
C ASP A 257 26.56 2.40 -45.25
N ALA A 258 27.62 3.13 -45.60
CA ALA A 258 28.21 3.09 -46.95
C ALA A 258 28.68 1.69 -47.37
N GLY A 259 28.94 0.78 -46.43
CA GLY A 259 29.30 -0.63 -46.67
C GLY A 259 28.14 -1.64 -46.63
N GLY A 260 26.91 -1.23 -46.28
CA GLY A 260 25.77 -2.15 -46.13
C GLY A 260 24.76 -1.76 -45.05
N TRP A 261 23.70 -2.55 -44.92
CA TRP A 261 22.73 -2.42 -43.83
C TRP A 261 23.22 -3.09 -42.55
N THR A 262 23.45 -2.30 -41.49
CA THR A 262 23.94 -2.77 -40.19
C THR A 262 22.78 -3.05 -39.24
N LYS A 263 22.71 -4.26 -38.67
CA LYS A 263 21.69 -4.68 -37.70
C LYS A 263 21.89 -3.98 -36.35
N LEU A 264 20.82 -3.49 -35.75
CA LEU A 264 20.79 -2.96 -34.38
C LEU A 264 20.37 -4.06 -33.39
N ILE A 265 21.13 -4.22 -32.31
CA ILE A 265 20.87 -5.17 -31.22
C ILE A 265 19.80 -4.58 -30.27
N ASN A 266 18.83 -5.39 -29.85
CA ASN A 266 17.78 -5.03 -28.88
C ASN A 266 17.74 -6.02 -27.70
N GLU A 267 16.83 -5.85 -26.73
CA GLU A 267 16.76 -6.72 -25.55
C GLU A 267 16.42 -8.20 -25.84
N ASN A 268 15.95 -8.50 -27.06
CA ASN A 268 15.60 -9.85 -27.52
C ASN A 268 16.67 -10.46 -28.44
N ALA A 269 17.76 -9.76 -28.73
CA ALA A 269 18.84 -10.26 -29.58
C ALA A 269 19.71 -11.29 -28.83
N SER A 270 20.27 -12.25 -29.57
CA SER A 270 21.21 -13.22 -28.99
C SER A 270 22.52 -12.53 -28.61
N VAL A 271 23.11 -12.88 -27.47
CA VAL A 271 24.46 -12.44 -27.09
C VAL A 271 25.52 -12.90 -28.11
N GLY A 272 25.22 -13.93 -28.92
CA GLY A 272 26.06 -14.38 -30.03
C GLY A 272 26.04 -13.49 -31.27
N ASP A 273 25.12 -12.52 -31.37
CA ASP A 273 25.13 -11.52 -32.45
C ASP A 273 26.27 -10.49 -32.26
N LEU A 274 26.89 -10.44 -31.07
CA LEU A 274 28.05 -9.61 -30.78
C LEU A 274 29.33 -10.34 -31.19
N SER A 275 30.03 -9.81 -32.20
CA SER A 275 31.25 -10.42 -32.78
C SER A 275 32.40 -10.63 -31.79
N ASN A 276 32.41 -9.87 -30.68
CA ASN A 276 33.39 -9.99 -29.59
C ASN A 276 32.92 -10.90 -28.43
N VAL A 277 31.88 -11.72 -28.63
CA VAL A 277 31.45 -12.76 -27.68
C VAL A 277 31.58 -14.14 -28.33
N ASN A 278 32.11 -15.10 -27.59
CA ASN A 278 32.07 -16.51 -27.95
C ASN A 278 30.91 -17.19 -27.23
N ILE A 279 30.01 -17.80 -28.01
CA ILE A 279 28.91 -18.64 -27.49
C ILE A 279 29.13 -20.13 -27.77
N THR A 280 30.26 -20.51 -28.37
CA THR A 280 30.60 -21.91 -28.64
C THR A 280 31.03 -22.60 -27.35
N GLY A 281 30.35 -23.68 -26.96
CA GLY A 281 30.70 -24.48 -25.79
C GLY A 281 30.28 -23.87 -24.44
N VAL A 282 29.26 -23.01 -24.42
CA VAL A 282 28.62 -22.56 -23.17
C VAL A 282 27.97 -23.77 -22.47
N ALA A 283 28.15 -23.87 -21.16
CA ALA A 283 27.53 -24.86 -20.28
C ALA A 283 27.00 -24.16 -19.02
N ASP A 284 26.08 -24.80 -18.30
CA ASP A 284 25.51 -24.25 -17.06
C ASP A 284 26.61 -23.94 -16.03
N GLY A 285 26.55 -22.76 -15.42
CA GLY A 285 27.58 -22.26 -14.50
C GLY A 285 28.75 -21.51 -15.16
N ASN A 286 28.82 -21.44 -16.49
CA ASN A 286 29.80 -20.60 -17.17
C ASN A 286 29.42 -19.11 -17.11
N ALA A 287 30.42 -18.25 -16.93
CA ALA A 287 30.36 -16.80 -17.06
C ALA A 287 31.06 -16.32 -18.34
N LEU A 288 30.84 -15.06 -18.71
CA LEU A 288 31.59 -14.36 -19.76
C LEU A 288 32.94 -13.90 -19.22
N ILE A 289 34.02 -14.59 -19.58
CA ILE A 289 35.39 -14.28 -19.16
C ILE A 289 36.13 -13.59 -20.30
N TRP A 290 36.63 -12.38 -20.06
CA TRP A 290 37.41 -11.64 -21.07
C TRP A 290 38.75 -12.32 -21.37
N ASN A 291 39.01 -12.63 -22.64
CA ASN A 291 40.29 -13.13 -23.12
C ASN A 291 41.01 -12.04 -23.93
N SER A 292 42.03 -11.45 -23.31
CA SER A 292 42.83 -10.37 -23.90
C SER A 292 43.65 -10.80 -25.13
N ALA A 293 44.07 -12.06 -25.22
CA ALA A 293 44.81 -12.57 -26.37
C ALA A 293 43.93 -12.77 -27.62
N GLN A 294 42.61 -12.90 -27.44
CA GLN A 294 41.63 -13.10 -28.51
C GLN A 294 40.69 -11.89 -28.71
N GLY A 295 40.79 -10.85 -27.87
CA GLY A 295 39.98 -9.64 -27.96
C GLY A 295 38.47 -9.88 -27.79
N ARG A 296 38.07 -10.93 -27.06
CA ARG A 296 36.68 -11.39 -26.95
C ARG A 296 36.37 -12.01 -25.60
N PHE A 297 35.09 -12.05 -25.24
CA PHE A 297 34.61 -12.87 -24.13
C PHE A 297 34.54 -14.35 -24.55
N ASN A 298 34.94 -15.25 -23.65
CA ASN A 298 34.77 -16.70 -23.78
C ASN A 298 33.95 -17.25 -22.61
N PRO A 299 33.22 -18.36 -22.80
CA PRO A 299 32.59 -19.06 -21.70
C PRO A 299 33.65 -19.79 -20.86
N GLY A 300 33.55 -19.69 -19.54
CA GLY A 300 34.32 -20.50 -18.60
C GLY A 300 33.70 -20.45 -17.21
N ALA A 301 34.04 -21.41 -16.36
CA ALA A 301 33.44 -21.52 -15.03
C ALA A 301 33.60 -20.23 -14.22
N ALA A 302 32.51 -19.75 -13.62
CA ALA A 302 32.63 -18.81 -12.51
C ALA A 302 33.37 -19.50 -11.37
N GLY A 303 34.46 -18.91 -10.88
CA GLY A 303 35.27 -19.50 -9.80
C GLY A 303 34.43 -19.71 -8.54
N THR A 304 34.49 -20.91 -7.96
CA THR A 304 33.75 -21.27 -6.74
C THR A 304 34.66 -21.23 -5.51
N ASP A 305 34.19 -20.58 -4.44
CA ASP A 305 34.88 -20.51 -3.16
C ASP A 305 34.85 -21.84 -2.38
N ILE A 306 35.74 -21.95 -1.39
CA ILE A 306 35.97 -23.12 -0.54
C ILE A 306 34.69 -23.49 0.24
N THR A 307 34.24 -24.74 0.12
CA THR A 307 33.12 -25.27 0.92
C THR A 307 33.63 -25.73 2.29
N VAL A 308 33.09 -25.16 3.37
CA VAL A 308 33.36 -25.57 4.74
C VAL A 308 32.22 -26.44 5.26
N GLN A 309 32.56 -27.53 5.93
CA GLN A 309 31.61 -28.49 6.49
C GLN A 309 31.83 -28.65 8.00
N ASP A 310 30.75 -28.83 8.75
CA ASP A 310 30.76 -29.24 10.16
C ASP A 310 30.15 -30.65 10.23
N GLU A 311 30.83 -31.59 10.88
CA GLU A 311 30.48 -33.02 10.95
C GLU A 311 29.99 -33.63 9.61
N GLY A 312 30.61 -33.23 8.49
CA GLY A 312 30.26 -33.72 7.14
C GLY A 312 29.02 -33.09 6.50
N SER A 313 28.49 -31.99 7.06
CA SER A 313 27.42 -31.18 6.47
C SER A 313 27.91 -29.80 6.10
N ALA A 314 27.65 -29.34 4.86
CA ALA A 314 28.03 -28.00 4.42
C ALA A 314 27.31 -26.90 5.20
N LEU A 315 28.07 -25.92 5.71
CA LEU A 315 27.50 -24.74 6.36
C LEU A 315 26.81 -23.86 5.32
N SER A 316 25.59 -23.40 5.64
CA SER A 316 24.68 -22.74 4.69
C SER A 316 25.06 -21.30 4.29
N THR A 317 26.23 -20.82 4.69
CA THR A 317 26.69 -19.44 4.45
C THR A 317 28.15 -19.46 4.00
N ALA A 318 28.44 -18.84 2.85
CA ALA A 318 29.80 -18.70 2.34
C ALA A 318 30.70 -17.97 3.36
N MET A 319 31.85 -18.56 3.67
CA MET A 319 32.76 -18.04 4.69
C MET A 319 33.58 -16.87 4.13
N THR A 320 33.51 -15.70 4.78
CA THR A 320 34.35 -14.54 4.44
C THR A 320 35.70 -14.51 5.17
N THR A 321 35.79 -15.13 6.35
CA THR A 321 37.02 -15.24 7.15
C THR A 321 36.99 -16.52 8.00
N MET A 322 38.12 -17.25 8.07
CA MET A 322 38.34 -18.37 8.99
C MET A 322 39.33 -17.94 10.09
N ASN A 323 38.94 -18.02 11.37
CA ASN A 323 39.78 -17.60 12.49
C ASN A 323 40.04 -18.78 13.45
N PHE A 324 41.31 -19.07 13.72
CA PHE A 324 41.74 -20.13 14.63
C PHE A 324 42.27 -19.51 15.92
N VAL A 325 41.70 -19.87 17.07
CA VAL A 325 42.03 -19.31 18.39
C VAL A 325 42.20 -20.42 19.43
N GLY A 326 43.10 -20.20 20.39
CA GLY A 326 43.38 -21.11 21.50
C GLY A 326 44.86 -21.55 21.54
N ALA A 327 45.40 -21.76 22.74
CA ALA A 327 46.83 -22.03 22.95
C ALA A 327 47.35 -23.32 22.28
N GLY A 328 46.47 -24.29 22.01
CA GLY A 328 46.79 -25.54 21.32
C GLY A 328 46.67 -25.51 19.79
N VAL A 329 46.33 -24.37 19.18
CA VAL A 329 46.09 -24.26 17.72
C VAL A 329 47.07 -23.27 17.09
N ALA A 330 47.96 -23.78 16.24
CA ALA A 330 48.96 -22.98 15.54
C ALA A 330 48.75 -23.01 14.02
N ALA A 331 48.40 -21.86 13.42
CA ALA A 331 48.33 -21.68 11.99
C ALA A 331 49.70 -21.23 11.44
N THR A 332 50.23 -21.91 10.41
CA THR A 332 51.55 -21.64 9.84
C THR A 332 51.58 -21.69 8.31
N GLY A 333 52.60 -21.06 7.71
CA GLY A 333 52.92 -21.13 6.28
C GLY A 333 52.80 -19.79 5.55
N THR A 334 53.73 -19.53 4.62
CA THR A 334 53.81 -18.30 3.80
C THR A 334 53.54 -18.53 2.32
N GLY A 335 53.48 -19.79 1.86
CA GLY A 335 53.17 -20.18 0.47
C GLY A 335 51.67 -20.44 0.22
N ALA A 336 51.35 -21.10 -0.89
CA ALA A 336 49.96 -21.44 -1.26
C ALA A 336 49.31 -22.39 -0.24
N THR A 337 50.06 -23.35 0.30
CA THR A 337 49.61 -24.21 1.41
C THR A 337 49.68 -23.46 2.74
N LYS A 338 48.66 -23.62 3.57
CA LYS A 338 48.64 -23.24 4.99
C LYS A 338 48.40 -24.50 5.82
N THR A 339 49.10 -24.61 6.95
CA THR A 339 48.98 -25.75 7.85
C THR A 339 48.39 -25.29 9.17
N ILE A 340 47.32 -25.96 9.62
CA ILE A 340 46.76 -25.80 10.95
C ILE A 340 47.21 -26.99 11.79
N THR A 341 48.03 -26.73 12.80
CA THR A 341 48.46 -27.74 13.77
C THR A 341 47.58 -27.65 15.00
N ILE A 342 46.88 -28.74 15.32
CA ILE A 342 46.18 -28.91 16.60
C ILE A 342 47.07 -29.81 17.45
N ALA A 343 47.65 -29.27 18.52
CA ALA A 343 48.38 -30.07 19.48
C ALA A 343 47.38 -30.91 20.30
N GLY A 344 47.44 -32.24 20.17
CA GLY A 344 46.62 -33.14 20.98
C GLY A 344 46.93 -33.01 22.47
N GLY A 345 45.91 -33.08 23.31
CA GLY A 345 46.09 -33.04 24.76
C GLY A 345 46.85 -34.24 25.30
N ILE A 346 47.85 -33.98 26.14
CA ILE A 346 48.73 -34.94 26.85
C ILE A 346 49.41 -35.97 25.93
N THR A 347 50.70 -35.75 25.65
CA THR A 347 51.53 -36.75 24.97
C THR A 347 51.74 -37.95 25.89
N ALA A 348 51.43 -39.15 25.41
CA ALA A 348 51.67 -40.37 26.18
C ALA A 348 53.17 -40.53 26.50
N GLY A 349 53.51 -40.52 27.80
CA GLY A 349 54.89 -40.65 28.28
C GLY A 349 55.58 -39.34 28.66
N SER A 350 54.91 -38.19 28.58
CA SER A 350 55.34 -36.97 29.28
C SER A 350 54.70 -36.88 30.67
N ASP A 351 55.23 -36.00 31.51
CA ASP A 351 54.65 -35.70 32.82
C ASP A 351 53.29 -35.00 32.67
N ILE A 352 52.43 -35.18 33.67
CA ILE A 352 51.17 -34.44 33.80
C ILE A 352 51.47 -33.22 34.67
N ASP A 353 52.10 -32.21 34.06
CA ASP A 353 52.17 -30.88 34.66
C ASP A 353 50.89 -30.12 34.32
N MET A 354 50.24 -29.60 35.36
CA MET A 354 49.02 -28.81 35.29
C MET A 354 49.26 -27.31 35.59
N ASP A 355 50.52 -26.89 35.75
CA ASP A 355 50.95 -25.51 36.00
C ASP A 355 50.11 -24.83 37.11
N GLY A 356 50.05 -25.51 38.27
CA GLY A 356 49.27 -25.07 39.44
C GLY A 356 47.75 -25.34 39.38
N SER A 357 47.22 -25.95 38.31
CA SER A 357 45.81 -26.33 38.21
C SER A 357 45.49 -27.69 38.85
N HIS A 358 44.23 -27.88 39.28
CA HIS A 358 43.77 -29.13 39.89
C HIS A 358 43.29 -30.16 38.85
N LEU A 359 43.65 -31.43 39.03
CA LEU A 359 42.96 -32.56 38.40
C LEU A 359 41.57 -32.73 39.06
N GLN A 360 40.50 -32.38 38.35
CA GLN A 360 39.15 -32.32 38.93
C GLN A 360 38.38 -33.65 38.92
N ASP A 361 38.56 -34.48 37.87
CA ASP A 361 37.77 -35.72 37.67
C ASP A 361 38.65 -36.95 37.34
N ALA A 362 39.74 -37.15 38.10
CA ALA A 362 40.60 -38.33 37.96
C ALA A 362 39.91 -39.60 38.51
N GLY A 363 39.19 -40.33 37.65
CA GLY A 363 38.38 -41.49 38.07
C GLY A 363 39.16 -42.65 38.71
N TYR A 364 40.38 -42.96 38.22
CA TYR A 364 41.32 -43.85 38.89
C TYR A 364 42.76 -43.60 38.41
N VAL A 365 43.74 -43.79 39.29
CA VAL A 365 45.17 -43.84 38.94
C VAL A 365 45.63 -45.30 39.03
N SER A 366 45.92 -45.92 37.88
CA SER A 366 46.36 -47.31 37.80
C SER A 366 47.88 -47.40 37.77
N TYR A 367 48.49 -47.66 38.93
CA TYR A 367 49.90 -48.05 39.00
C TYR A 367 50.10 -49.44 38.38
N ARG A 368 50.90 -49.53 37.30
CA ARG A 368 51.35 -50.83 36.78
C ARG A 368 52.63 -51.23 37.50
N SER A 369 52.57 -52.30 38.28
CA SER A 369 53.78 -52.94 38.79
C SER A 369 54.51 -53.67 37.65
N PRO A 370 55.81 -53.42 37.42
CA PRO A 370 56.60 -54.35 36.63
C PRO A 370 56.58 -55.73 37.29
N ASP A 371 56.54 -56.79 36.49
CA ASP A 371 56.95 -58.11 37.00
C ASP A 371 58.41 -58.00 37.47
N SER A 372 58.76 -58.80 38.48
CA SER A 372 60.11 -58.97 39.06
C SER A 372 61.23 -59.20 38.04
N THR A 373 60.88 -59.51 36.79
CA THR A 373 61.76 -59.68 35.62
C THR A 373 62.14 -58.38 34.90
N ILE A 374 61.51 -57.24 35.21
CA ILE A 374 61.76 -55.93 34.58
C ILE A 374 62.29 -54.93 35.61
N THR A 375 63.47 -54.37 35.33
CA THR A 375 64.06 -53.29 36.11
C THR A 375 63.66 -51.92 35.55
N GLN A 376 62.86 -51.17 36.29
CA GLN A 376 62.52 -49.78 35.96
C GLN A 376 63.68 -48.86 36.34
N SER A 377 64.22 -48.12 35.38
CA SER A 377 65.35 -47.20 35.62
C SER A 377 64.86 -45.76 35.77
N LEU A 378 65.26 -45.12 36.87
CA LEU A 378 65.11 -43.70 37.13
C LEU A 378 66.49 -43.05 37.01
N ALA A 379 66.62 -42.02 36.17
CA ALA A 379 67.85 -41.25 36.07
C ALA A 379 67.97 -40.35 37.30
N VAL A 380 69.13 -40.37 37.97
CA VAL A 380 69.42 -39.50 39.11
C VAL A 380 70.58 -38.60 38.76
N THR A 381 70.38 -37.30 38.91
CA THR A 381 71.43 -36.27 38.85
C THR A 381 71.40 -35.44 40.14
N VAL A 382 72.34 -34.51 40.31
CA VAL A 382 72.41 -33.60 41.45
C VAL A 382 72.46 -32.16 40.95
N ALA A 383 71.57 -31.33 41.47
CA ALA A 383 71.49 -29.90 41.15
C ALA A 383 71.34 -29.06 42.43
N ALA A 384 71.55 -27.74 42.31
CA ALA A 384 71.17 -26.81 43.38
C ALA A 384 69.65 -26.86 43.59
N LYS A 385 69.20 -26.84 44.85
CA LYS A 385 67.76 -26.88 45.16
C LYS A 385 67.05 -25.62 44.68
N THR A 386 65.87 -25.80 44.10
CA THR A 386 64.88 -24.76 43.81
C THR A 386 63.77 -24.77 44.87
N SER A 387 62.82 -23.84 44.75
CA SER A 387 61.59 -23.82 45.58
C SER A 387 60.68 -25.04 45.38
N GLU A 388 60.86 -25.84 44.33
CA GLU A 388 60.13 -27.12 44.18
C GLU A 388 60.59 -28.19 45.19
N HIS A 389 61.83 -28.11 45.68
CA HIS A 389 62.38 -29.08 46.60
C HIS A 389 61.79 -28.87 48.01
N SER A 390 61.17 -29.89 48.62
CA SER A 390 60.52 -29.79 49.95
C SER A 390 61.46 -29.29 51.05
N GLU A 391 62.74 -29.67 50.96
CA GLU A 391 63.85 -29.22 51.79
C GLU A 391 64.62 -27.98 51.25
N PHE A 392 63.96 -27.07 50.54
CA PHE A 392 64.59 -25.82 50.08
C PHE A 392 65.02 -24.95 51.28
N GLY A 393 66.28 -24.51 51.27
CA GLY A 393 66.87 -23.74 52.38
C GLY A 393 67.29 -24.55 53.61
N SER A 394 67.14 -25.88 53.61
CA SER A 394 67.58 -26.77 54.71
C SER A 394 68.64 -27.79 54.26
N GLY A 395 69.52 -28.20 55.17
CA GLY A 395 70.53 -29.24 54.91
C GLY A 395 71.51 -28.88 53.79
N SER A 396 71.69 -29.79 52.83
CA SER A 396 72.47 -29.56 51.61
C SER A 396 71.88 -28.44 50.73
N SER A 397 72.74 -27.62 50.12
CA SER A 397 72.32 -26.67 49.06
C SER A 397 71.90 -27.37 47.76
N ASN A 398 72.33 -28.62 47.58
CA ASN A 398 72.02 -29.45 46.43
C ASN A 398 70.99 -30.53 46.81
N GLY A 399 70.12 -30.90 45.87
CA GLY A 399 69.19 -32.03 45.96
C GLY A 399 69.43 -33.04 44.84
N TYR A 400 68.82 -34.22 44.97
CA TYR A 400 68.70 -35.14 43.86
C TYR A 400 67.64 -34.64 42.89
N VAL A 401 67.93 -34.78 41.60
CA VAL A 401 66.98 -34.57 40.52
C VAL A 401 66.70 -35.94 39.91
N ILE A 402 65.44 -36.38 39.93
CA ILE A 402 65.02 -37.71 39.50
C ILE A 402 64.20 -37.56 38.22
N ASN A 403 64.67 -38.14 37.11
CA ASN A 403 64.11 -37.99 35.76
C ASN A 403 63.97 -36.54 35.23
N GLY A 404 64.36 -35.53 36.00
CA GLY A 404 64.18 -34.10 35.69
C GLY A 404 63.60 -33.31 36.86
N ASP A 405 62.90 -33.98 37.77
CA ASP A 405 62.19 -33.37 38.90
C ASP A 405 63.08 -33.20 40.13
N GLN A 406 62.95 -32.06 40.81
CA GLN A 406 63.65 -31.77 42.07
C GLN A 406 63.08 -32.57 43.24
N SER A 407 63.75 -33.66 43.59
CA SER A 407 63.40 -34.57 44.70
C SER A 407 61.89 -34.87 44.84
N PRO A 408 61.25 -35.46 43.82
CA PRO A 408 59.83 -35.76 43.83
C PRO A 408 59.46 -36.76 44.94
N HIS A 409 58.24 -36.64 45.49
CA HIS A 409 57.69 -37.72 46.32
C HIS A 409 57.32 -38.89 45.40
N LEU A 410 58.12 -39.96 45.45
CA LEU A 410 57.93 -41.11 44.58
C LEU A 410 56.79 -42.00 45.10
N THR A 411 55.94 -42.51 44.19
CA THR A 411 55.04 -43.62 44.48
C THR A 411 55.49 -44.83 43.67
N LEU A 412 56.11 -45.81 44.33
CA LEU A 412 56.67 -47.00 43.70
C LEU A 412 55.81 -48.22 44.02
N THR A 413 55.72 -49.17 43.09
CA THR A 413 55.01 -50.45 43.35
C THR A 413 55.96 -51.64 43.21
N LYS A 414 55.45 -52.83 43.51
CA LYS A 414 56.19 -54.11 43.47
C LYS A 414 57.07 -54.25 42.22
N GLY A 415 58.28 -54.79 42.41
CA GLY A 415 59.27 -55.00 41.35
C GLY A 415 60.62 -54.32 41.64
N VAL A 416 61.50 -54.27 40.64
CA VAL A 416 62.88 -53.77 40.78
C VAL A 416 63.01 -52.35 40.25
N TRP A 417 63.44 -51.43 41.10
CA TRP A 417 63.67 -50.03 40.76
C TRP A 417 65.16 -49.70 40.85
N LYS A 418 65.74 -49.21 39.75
CA LYS A 418 67.13 -48.79 39.63
C LYS A 418 67.21 -47.27 39.61
N PHE A 419 67.89 -46.71 40.60
CA PHE A 419 68.29 -45.31 40.67
C PHE A 419 69.67 -45.18 40.04
N ASP A 420 69.71 -44.75 38.78
CA ASP A 420 70.93 -44.63 37.98
C ASP A 420 71.69 -43.35 38.37
N GLN A 421 72.87 -43.51 38.97
CA GLN A 421 73.74 -42.44 39.45
C GLN A 421 74.99 -42.29 38.56
N SER A 422 74.90 -42.68 37.29
CA SER A 422 76.06 -42.65 36.40
C SER A 422 76.43 -41.26 35.89
N ASP A 423 75.53 -40.28 36.00
CA ASP A 423 75.83 -38.88 35.67
C ASP A 423 76.84 -38.28 36.65
N ALA A 424 77.82 -37.54 36.11
CA ALA A 424 78.97 -36.99 36.82
C ALA A 424 78.60 -36.10 38.03
N SER A 425 77.42 -35.47 38.04
CA SER A 425 76.92 -34.68 39.18
C SER A 425 76.81 -35.50 40.49
N ASN A 426 76.66 -36.83 40.39
CA ASN A 426 76.55 -37.71 41.55
C ASN A 426 77.89 -38.03 42.25
N SER A 427 79.04 -37.54 41.76
CA SER A 427 80.39 -37.95 42.18
C SER A 427 80.66 -37.94 43.70
N THR A 428 79.95 -37.11 44.47
CA THR A 428 80.04 -37.00 45.93
C THR A 428 78.73 -37.31 46.66
N HIS A 429 77.74 -37.90 45.97
CA HIS A 429 76.36 -38.01 46.44
C HIS A 429 75.77 -39.42 46.32
N PRO A 430 76.24 -40.42 47.10
CA PRO A 430 75.68 -41.78 47.05
C PRO A 430 74.28 -41.84 47.68
N LEU A 431 73.29 -42.30 46.91
CA LEU A 431 71.91 -42.51 47.33
C LEU A 431 71.72 -43.86 48.04
N LYS A 432 71.06 -43.82 49.19
CA LYS A 432 70.58 -44.98 49.96
C LYS A 432 69.15 -44.78 50.45
N PHE A 433 68.52 -45.86 50.90
CA PHE A 433 67.20 -45.85 51.51
C PHE A 433 67.27 -45.92 53.03
N TYR A 434 66.31 -45.27 53.70
CA TYR A 434 66.23 -45.14 55.14
C TYR A 434 64.77 -45.26 55.60
N TYR A 435 64.56 -45.68 56.85
CA TYR A 435 63.23 -45.75 57.46
C TYR A 435 62.73 -44.39 57.97
N ASP A 436 63.62 -43.40 58.04
CA ASP A 436 63.37 -42.08 58.59
C ASP A 436 64.15 -41.01 57.81
N ARG A 437 63.59 -39.80 57.76
CA ARG A 437 64.12 -38.63 57.05
C ARG A 437 65.54 -38.25 57.45
N ASP A 438 65.88 -38.46 58.73
CA ASP A 438 67.12 -38.00 59.36
C ASP A 438 68.26 -39.05 59.25
N LYS A 439 68.00 -40.18 58.57
CA LYS A 439 68.95 -41.27 58.31
C LYS A 439 69.37 -42.08 59.55
N ASN A 440 68.56 -42.09 60.62
CA ASN A 440 68.87 -42.83 61.85
C ASN A 440 68.92 -44.35 61.62
N ARG A 441 68.12 -44.88 60.70
CA ARG A 441 68.11 -46.32 60.37
C ARG A 441 68.12 -46.55 58.85
N GLU A 442 69.21 -47.11 58.36
CA GLU A 442 69.35 -47.53 56.95
C GLU A 442 68.43 -48.72 56.62
N MET A 443 67.83 -48.69 55.44
CA MET A 443 67.10 -49.80 54.84
C MET A 443 68.03 -50.48 53.81
N SER A 444 68.46 -51.70 54.11
CA SER A 444 69.40 -52.49 53.31
C SER A 444 68.80 -53.79 52.73
N THR A 445 67.58 -54.15 53.14
CA THR A 445 66.91 -55.37 52.67
C THR A 445 66.39 -55.17 51.26
N GLY A 446 66.76 -56.05 50.32
CA GLY A 446 66.37 -55.89 48.90
C GLY A 446 67.10 -54.76 48.17
N VAL A 447 68.05 -54.06 48.82
CA VAL A 447 68.83 -52.96 48.23
C VAL A 447 70.20 -53.47 47.79
N THR A 448 70.62 -53.13 46.56
CA THR A 448 71.99 -53.39 46.09
C THR A 448 72.60 -52.14 45.47
N ILE A 449 73.92 -51.96 45.63
CA ILE A 449 74.65 -50.80 45.13
C ILE A 449 75.77 -51.31 44.21
N ALA A 450 75.92 -50.70 43.04
CA ALA A 450 76.94 -51.03 42.06
C ALA A 450 77.63 -49.78 41.52
N GLY A 451 78.93 -49.89 41.23
CA GLY A 451 79.75 -48.80 40.72
C GLY A 451 80.02 -47.66 41.72
N THR A 452 80.73 -46.64 41.26
CA THR A 452 80.99 -45.40 42.01
C THR A 452 80.09 -44.30 41.45
N PRO A 453 79.22 -43.65 42.26
CA PRO A 453 78.40 -42.52 41.80
C PRO A 453 79.22 -41.50 41.00
N GLY A 454 78.66 -40.97 39.92
CA GLY A 454 79.39 -40.13 38.96
C GLY A 454 80.14 -40.89 37.85
N SER A 455 80.06 -42.23 37.82
CA SER A 455 80.72 -43.08 36.82
C SER A 455 79.73 -43.97 36.06
N ALA A 456 80.04 -44.27 34.80
CA ALA A 456 79.23 -45.13 33.94
C ALA A 456 78.81 -46.44 34.62
N GLY A 457 77.51 -46.74 34.62
CA GLY A 457 76.92 -47.94 35.23
C GLY A 457 76.72 -47.87 36.74
N ALA A 458 77.07 -46.78 37.43
CA ALA A 458 76.83 -46.64 38.85
C ALA A 458 75.34 -46.49 39.18
N HIS A 459 74.83 -47.25 40.16
CA HIS A 459 73.42 -47.21 40.54
C HIS A 459 73.15 -47.82 41.92
N THR A 460 72.02 -47.45 42.51
CA THR A 460 71.41 -48.14 43.66
C THR A 460 70.11 -48.77 43.17
N THR A 461 69.91 -50.08 43.37
CA THR A 461 68.60 -50.73 43.16
C THR A 461 67.89 -50.98 44.48
N ILE A 462 66.56 -50.99 44.44
CA ILE A 462 65.69 -51.53 45.49
C ILE A 462 64.69 -52.50 44.85
N THR A 463 64.59 -53.68 45.44
CA THR A 463 63.54 -54.67 45.12
C THR A 463 62.40 -54.47 46.10
N ILE A 464 61.23 -54.09 45.58
CA ILE A 464 60.02 -53.86 46.35
C ILE A 464 59.13 -55.10 46.27
N ASP A 465 58.76 -55.62 47.44
CA ASP A 465 57.84 -56.73 47.65
C ASP A 465 56.73 -56.36 48.67
N ASP A 466 55.87 -57.32 48.99
CA ASP A 466 54.73 -57.10 49.89
C ASP A 466 55.15 -56.91 51.37
N ASN A 467 56.41 -57.24 51.71
CA ASN A 467 56.99 -57.06 53.03
C ASN A 467 57.79 -55.75 53.14
N THR A 468 58.03 -55.06 52.02
CA THR A 468 58.85 -53.86 51.99
C THR A 468 58.12 -52.74 52.75
N PRO A 469 58.70 -52.20 53.84
CA PRO A 469 57.99 -51.24 54.68
C PRO A 469 57.72 -49.92 53.96
N THR A 470 56.65 -49.23 54.34
CA THR A 470 56.27 -47.93 53.79
C THR A 470 55.85 -46.96 54.90
N PRO A 471 56.18 -45.65 54.83
CA PRO A 471 57.05 -45.01 53.82
C PRO A 471 58.54 -45.37 53.99
N LEU A 472 59.34 -45.05 52.97
CA LEU A 472 60.81 -44.99 53.05
C LEU A 472 61.30 -43.61 52.61
N TYR A 473 62.56 -43.30 52.92
CA TYR A 473 63.22 -42.07 52.48
C TYR A 473 64.46 -42.42 51.66
N TYR A 474 64.60 -41.82 50.48
CA TYR A 474 65.86 -41.87 49.73
C TYR A 474 66.69 -40.64 50.10
N GLN A 475 67.96 -40.84 50.47
CA GLN A 475 68.83 -39.76 50.92
C GLN A 475 70.29 -39.99 50.50
N CYS A 476 71.05 -38.90 50.47
CA CYS A 476 72.49 -38.97 50.33
C CYS A 476 73.13 -39.49 51.63
N THR A 477 74.06 -40.42 51.53
CA THR A 477 74.82 -40.91 52.69
C THR A 477 75.57 -39.76 53.39
N ALA A 478 76.31 -38.97 52.62
CA ALA A 478 77.20 -37.92 53.13
C ALA A 478 76.46 -36.64 53.59
N HIS A 479 75.40 -36.24 52.91
CA HIS A 479 74.74 -34.94 53.12
C HIS A 479 73.30 -35.11 53.64
N SER A 480 72.82 -34.15 54.44
CA SER A 480 71.43 -34.19 54.96
C SER A 480 70.45 -33.57 53.99
N TYR A 481 69.24 -34.13 53.94
CA TYR A 481 68.07 -33.57 53.24
C TYR A 481 68.29 -33.33 51.74
N MET A 482 68.96 -34.27 51.05
CA MET A 482 69.19 -34.23 49.60
C MET A 482 68.11 -34.93 48.78
N GLY A 483 67.42 -35.90 49.37
CA GLY A 483 66.29 -36.58 48.73
C GLY A 483 65.01 -36.39 49.53
N HIS A 484 64.05 -37.30 49.33
CA HIS A 484 62.68 -37.15 49.79
C HIS A 484 62.06 -38.50 50.20
N GLN A 485 60.75 -38.51 50.39
CA GLN A 485 59.98 -39.71 50.71
C GLN A 485 59.67 -40.53 49.45
N LEU A 486 59.48 -41.83 49.64
CA LEU A 486 58.78 -42.69 48.70
C LEU A 486 57.71 -43.51 49.44
N ASP A 487 56.53 -43.60 48.82
CA ASP A 487 55.42 -44.41 49.29
C ASP A 487 55.28 -45.67 48.43
N ILE A 488 54.88 -46.78 49.07
CA ILE A 488 54.66 -48.06 48.41
C ILE A 488 53.22 -48.49 48.70
N PRO A 489 52.27 -48.29 47.76
CA PRO A 489 50.85 -48.58 47.97
C PRO A 489 50.54 -50.02 48.37
N THR A 490 51.42 -50.96 47.99
CA THR A 490 51.33 -52.40 48.29
C THR A 490 52.29 -52.85 49.42
N GLY A 491 53.02 -51.93 50.05
CA GLY A 491 54.05 -52.24 51.04
C GLY A 491 53.50 -52.48 52.45
N GLN A 492 54.34 -53.01 53.33
CA GLN A 492 53.98 -53.28 54.72
C GLN A 492 53.80 -51.98 55.50
N GLN A 493 52.56 -51.65 55.87
CA GLN A 493 52.27 -50.56 56.81
C GLN A 493 52.50 -51.02 58.25
N ALA A 494 53.23 -50.23 59.04
CA ALA A 494 53.41 -50.47 60.47
C ALA A 494 52.15 -50.08 61.26
N ARG A 495 51.14 -50.98 61.29
CA ARG A 495 49.93 -50.81 62.11
C ARG A 495 49.94 -51.78 63.30
N LEU A 496 49.88 -51.22 64.51
CA LEU A 496 49.61 -51.97 65.74
C LEU A 496 48.12 -52.32 65.79
N ASN A 497 47.78 -53.54 65.35
CA ASN A 497 46.45 -54.08 65.61
C ASN A 497 46.37 -54.59 67.05
N ILE A 498 45.29 -54.22 67.75
CA ILE A 498 45.01 -54.71 69.11
C ILE A 498 43.61 -55.31 69.11
N THR A 499 43.53 -56.63 69.11
CA THR A 499 42.28 -57.34 69.39
C THR A 499 42.10 -57.46 70.90
N SER A 500 40.87 -57.47 71.42
CA SER A 500 40.66 -57.68 72.86
C SER A 500 39.51 -58.60 73.20
N ALA A 501 39.65 -59.27 74.34
CA ALA A 501 38.64 -60.13 74.94
C ALA A 501 38.51 -59.81 76.45
N THR A 502 37.38 -60.15 77.03
CA THR A 502 37.16 -60.05 78.48
C THR A 502 36.66 -61.38 79.05
N ALA A 503 36.95 -61.61 80.33
CA ALA A 503 36.44 -62.72 81.11
C ALA A 503 36.15 -62.25 82.54
N THR A 504 35.52 -63.10 83.35
CA THR A 504 35.22 -62.81 84.75
C THR A 504 35.71 -63.95 85.63
N GLY A 505 36.42 -63.62 86.71
CA GLY A 505 36.89 -64.61 87.69
C GLY A 505 35.73 -65.41 88.27
N ASN A 506 35.90 -66.73 88.40
CA ASN A 506 34.90 -67.62 88.97
C ASN A 506 35.57 -68.81 89.67
N LEU A 507 35.72 -68.73 91.00
CA LEU A 507 36.35 -69.77 91.82
C LEU A 507 35.60 -71.12 91.81
N ALA A 508 34.33 -71.15 91.38
CA ALA A 508 33.53 -72.37 91.25
C ALA A 508 33.64 -73.04 89.85
N GLY A 509 34.46 -72.50 88.95
CA GLY A 509 34.69 -73.05 87.61
C GLY A 509 35.71 -74.20 87.55
N ALA A 510 35.89 -74.76 86.35
CA ALA A 510 36.93 -75.74 86.08
C ALA A 510 38.34 -75.20 86.45
N ASN A 511 39.25 -76.09 86.85
CA ASN A 511 40.59 -75.75 87.36
C ASN A 511 40.56 -74.68 88.49
N SER A 512 39.54 -74.73 89.36
CA SER A 512 39.35 -73.79 90.48
C SER A 512 39.32 -72.31 90.05
N GLY A 513 38.83 -72.03 88.85
CA GLY A 513 38.75 -70.67 88.29
C GLY A 513 40.06 -70.08 87.76
N LYS A 514 41.13 -70.87 87.64
CA LYS A 514 42.44 -70.40 87.13
C LYS A 514 42.51 -70.30 85.61
N SER A 515 41.75 -71.12 84.86
CA SER A 515 41.90 -71.29 83.41
C SER A 515 40.80 -70.58 82.61
N PHE A 516 41.20 -69.87 81.55
CA PHE A 516 40.34 -69.08 80.67
C PHE A 516 40.66 -69.37 79.20
N THR A 517 39.62 -69.47 78.36
CA THR A 517 39.78 -69.66 76.92
C THR A 517 40.20 -68.35 76.25
N ILE A 518 41.24 -68.42 75.43
CA ILE A 518 41.80 -67.32 74.64
C ILE A 518 41.84 -67.71 73.16
N LEU A 519 42.18 -66.74 72.29
CA LEU A 519 42.44 -67.02 70.87
C LEU A 519 43.56 -68.06 70.70
N SER A 520 43.41 -68.94 69.72
CA SER A 520 44.41 -69.95 69.37
C SER A 520 45.71 -69.32 68.84
N GLY A 521 46.84 -70.01 69.06
CA GLY A 521 48.12 -69.62 68.47
C GLY A 521 48.77 -68.40 69.11
N ARG A 522 48.41 -68.09 70.37
CA ARG A 522 48.98 -66.99 71.15
C ARG A 522 50.04 -67.51 72.13
N SER A 523 51.07 -66.72 72.34
CA SER A 523 52.03 -66.87 73.42
C SER A 523 51.88 -65.71 74.43
N VAL A 524 52.55 -65.83 75.57
CA VAL A 524 52.60 -64.75 76.58
C VAL A 524 53.27 -63.46 76.08
N ASN A 525 54.03 -63.51 74.97
CA ASN A 525 54.66 -62.33 74.37
C ASN A 525 53.68 -61.52 73.49
N ASP A 526 52.59 -62.16 73.05
CA ASP A 526 51.61 -61.58 72.11
C ASP A 526 50.41 -60.99 72.87
N MET A 527 50.52 -60.81 74.19
CA MET A 527 49.40 -60.59 75.09
C MET A 527 49.74 -59.64 76.25
N LEU A 528 48.82 -58.72 76.55
CA LEU A 528 48.76 -58.01 77.82
C LEU A 528 47.49 -58.41 78.54
N VAL A 529 47.62 -58.86 79.79
CA VAL A 529 46.52 -59.41 80.59
C VAL A 529 46.37 -58.56 81.83
N PHE A 530 45.14 -58.14 82.14
CA PHE A 530 44.84 -57.30 83.28
C PHE A 530 43.76 -57.96 84.13
N VAL A 531 43.88 -57.88 85.46
CA VAL A 531 42.82 -58.28 86.40
C VAL A 531 42.48 -57.09 87.29
N ASN A 532 41.21 -56.67 87.28
CA ASN A 532 40.71 -55.44 87.92
C ASN A 532 41.59 -54.21 87.63
N GLY A 533 42.13 -54.11 86.40
CA GLY A 533 43.00 -53.02 85.96
C GLY A 533 44.50 -53.18 86.28
N ILE A 534 44.91 -54.17 87.05
CA ILE A 534 46.33 -54.45 87.32
C ILE A 534 46.89 -55.30 86.17
N CYS A 535 47.99 -54.87 85.54
CA CYS A 535 48.69 -55.65 84.52
C CYS A 535 49.40 -56.84 85.19
N MET A 536 49.19 -58.03 84.64
CA MET A 536 49.71 -59.30 85.14
C MET A 536 51.02 -59.63 84.42
N VAL A 537 51.99 -60.19 85.13
CA VAL A 537 53.32 -60.53 84.62
C VAL A 537 53.25 -61.85 83.81
N PRO A 538 53.67 -61.85 82.53
CA PRO A 538 53.91 -63.07 81.76
C PRO A 538 54.73 -64.12 82.51
N THR A 539 54.32 -65.39 82.41
CA THR A 539 54.94 -66.57 83.06
C THR A 539 54.92 -66.64 84.59
N ASP A 540 54.95 -65.50 85.30
CA ASP A 540 54.87 -65.46 86.76
C ASP A 540 53.41 -65.46 87.26
N ASP A 541 52.59 -64.51 86.80
CA ASP A 541 51.17 -64.41 87.20
C ASP A 541 50.26 -65.28 86.32
N TYR A 542 50.64 -65.51 85.05
CA TYR A 542 49.88 -66.33 84.11
C TYR A 542 50.75 -67.04 83.06
N ALA A 543 50.35 -68.25 82.70
CA ALA A 543 50.92 -69.03 81.62
C ALA A 543 49.90 -69.24 80.49
N VAL A 544 50.38 -69.46 79.27
CA VAL A 544 49.55 -69.75 78.08
C VAL A 544 49.97 -71.08 77.45
N SER A 545 48.98 -71.93 77.14
CA SER A 545 49.18 -73.16 76.39
C SER A 545 47.99 -73.43 75.47
N GLY A 546 48.24 -73.58 74.17
CA GLY A 546 47.20 -73.81 73.15
C GLY A 546 46.19 -72.67 73.06
N THR A 547 44.96 -72.90 73.54
CA THR A 547 43.86 -71.93 73.63
C THR A 547 43.54 -71.55 75.08
N THR A 548 44.40 -71.89 76.04
CA THR A 548 44.14 -71.71 77.47
C THR A 548 45.18 -70.81 78.12
N LEU A 549 44.72 -69.69 78.65
CA LEU A 549 45.44 -68.89 79.64
C LEU A 549 45.14 -69.47 81.01
N THR A 550 46.14 -69.65 81.87
CA THR A 550 45.98 -70.11 83.25
C THR A 550 46.76 -69.21 84.20
N PHE A 551 46.09 -68.62 85.17
CA PHE A 551 46.72 -67.83 86.24
C PHE A 551 47.36 -68.72 87.30
N ASP A 552 48.48 -68.30 87.88
CA ASP A 552 49.08 -69.01 89.02
C ASP A 552 48.22 -68.88 90.28
N THR A 553 47.65 -67.71 90.55
CA THR A 553 46.60 -67.52 91.57
C THR A 553 45.25 -67.26 90.91
N ALA A 554 44.21 -67.97 91.35
CA ALA A 554 42.87 -67.84 90.77
C ALA A 554 42.30 -66.42 90.99
N PRO A 555 41.88 -65.71 89.93
CA PRO A 555 41.19 -64.42 90.07
C PRO A 555 39.94 -64.56 90.95
N ALA A 556 39.73 -63.59 91.84
CA ALA A 556 38.58 -63.59 92.74
C ALA A 556 37.25 -63.65 91.95
N THR A 557 36.23 -64.31 92.52
CA THR A 557 34.91 -64.38 91.87
C THR A 557 34.36 -62.98 91.62
N GLY A 558 34.04 -62.67 90.36
CA GLY A 558 33.58 -61.35 89.93
C GLY A 558 34.69 -60.39 89.47
N ALA A 559 35.97 -60.76 89.55
CA ALA A 559 37.06 -59.92 89.05
C ALA A 559 36.99 -59.77 87.51
N GLU A 560 37.13 -58.55 87.00
CA GLU A 560 37.21 -58.28 85.57
C GLU A 560 38.58 -58.69 85.04
N ILE A 561 38.62 -59.53 84.03
CA ILE A 561 39.84 -59.93 83.33
C ILE A 561 39.79 -59.32 81.93
N GLN A 562 40.73 -58.44 81.59
CA GLN A 562 40.88 -57.89 80.25
C GLN A 562 42.11 -58.47 79.57
N ILE A 563 41.96 -58.88 78.31
CA ILE A 563 43.02 -59.48 77.51
C ILE A 563 43.17 -58.65 76.24
N ARG A 564 44.38 -58.12 76.00
CA ARG A 564 44.75 -57.41 74.77
C ARG A 564 45.72 -58.31 74.00
N TYR A 565 45.35 -58.72 72.80
CA TYR A 565 46.23 -59.44 71.89
C TYR A 565 46.96 -58.42 71.04
N LEU A 566 48.29 -58.49 71.04
CA LEU A 566 49.17 -57.67 70.23
C LEU A 566 49.42 -58.41 68.90
N GLY A 567 49.08 -57.80 67.76
CA GLY A 567 49.28 -58.38 66.42
C GLY A 567 48.11 -58.18 65.47
#